data_AF-A0A2R6JQ34-F1
#
_entry.id   AF-A0A2R6JQ34-F1
#
_cell.length_a   1.000
_cell.length_b   1.000
_cell.length_c   1.000
_cell.angle_alpha   90.00
_cell.angle_beta   90.00
_cell.angle_gamma   90.00
#
_symmetry.space_group_name_H-M   'P 1'
#
loop_
_entity.id
_entity.type
_entity.pdbx_description
1 polymer ?
#
loop_
_entity_poly.entity_id
_entity_poly.type
_entity_poly.pdbx_seq_one_letter_code
_entity_poly.pdbx_strand_id
1 'polypeptide(L)'
;MRAVNAATTALVGILVAAVLSVVDPVWPAAAIGAGALVSAGILLARPGGRKHYALAGIGYTLGLAAAIALSGWFPAEYGGSPLVSLVLFGLFGTFLVALKVAGGRVVRAVARRYGDAEYAQTVYDAVASVATLIGLAWTLLTIQEKAARYGGIGLGAVGTAALNYYGVEYAVVVWFLDSGVDVVVLLFVGFTLGLFHVLESLHTTWIATKKTASAGASKAEEAHARVAEARGEGDED
;
A
#
# COMPACT_ATOMS: atom_id res chain seq x y z
N MET A 1 10.17 -3.40 16.65
CA MET A 1 9.13 -4.41 16.30
C MET A 1 8.33 -4.06 15.03
N ARG A 2 7.83 -2.83 14.84
CA ARG A 2 6.96 -2.49 13.69
C ARG A 2 7.62 -2.63 12.30
N ALA A 3 8.83 -2.10 12.13
CA ALA A 3 9.59 -2.21 10.88
C ALA A 3 10.03 -3.64 10.57
N VAL A 4 10.43 -4.38 11.62
CA VAL A 4 10.83 -5.80 11.50
C VAL A 4 9.69 -6.62 10.91
N ASN A 5 8.45 -6.44 11.38
CA ASN A 5 7.32 -7.20 10.88
C ASN A 5 7.00 -6.93 9.40
N ALA A 6 7.08 -5.67 8.95
CA ALA A 6 6.89 -5.33 7.55
C ALA A 6 8.03 -5.88 6.68
N ALA A 7 9.27 -5.77 7.15
CA ALA A 7 10.44 -6.30 6.47
C ALA A 7 10.39 -7.83 6.34
N THR A 8 10.06 -8.56 7.42
CA THR A 8 9.91 -10.02 7.36
C THR A 8 8.84 -10.42 6.36
N THR A 9 7.69 -9.75 6.37
CA THR A 9 6.63 -10.07 5.41
C THR A 9 7.05 -9.80 3.96
N ALA A 10 7.71 -8.68 3.70
CA ALA A 10 8.26 -8.36 2.39
C ALA A 10 9.29 -9.41 1.93
N LEU A 11 10.20 -9.84 2.81
CA LEU A 11 11.19 -10.87 2.53
C LEU A 11 10.54 -12.20 2.13
N VAL A 12 9.46 -12.62 2.81
CA VAL A 12 8.75 -13.84 2.42
C VAL A 12 8.14 -13.71 1.02
N GLY A 13 7.56 -12.56 0.69
CA GLY A 13 7.08 -12.31 -0.67
C GLY A 13 8.17 -12.34 -1.72
N ILE A 14 9.32 -11.70 -1.43
CA ILE A 14 10.49 -11.69 -2.33
C ILE A 14 10.99 -13.13 -2.56
N LEU A 15 11.08 -13.94 -1.52
CA LEU A 15 11.47 -15.34 -1.63
C LEU A 15 10.49 -16.13 -2.50
N VAL A 16 9.18 -15.95 -2.33
CA VAL A 16 8.17 -16.61 -3.18
C VAL A 16 8.31 -16.17 -4.63
N ALA A 17 8.46 -14.87 -4.89
CA ALA A 17 8.66 -14.36 -6.24
C ALA A 17 9.95 -14.91 -6.88
N ALA A 18 11.04 -15.01 -6.11
CA ALA A 18 12.31 -15.57 -6.56
C ALA A 18 12.25 -17.07 -6.83
N VAL A 19 11.52 -17.84 -6.03
CA VAL A 19 11.31 -19.27 -6.29
C VAL A 19 10.47 -19.47 -7.54
N LEU A 20 9.38 -18.71 -7.68
CA LEU A 20 8.50 -18.81 -8.85
C LEU A 20 9.19 -18.35 -10.13
N SER A 21 10.07 -17.35 -10.08
CA SER A 21 10.82 -16.91 -11.27
C SER A 21 11.79 -17.97 -11.80
N VAL A 22 12.25 -18.88 -10.94
CA VAL A 22 13.07 -20.03 -11.35
C VAL A 22 12.21 -21.15 -11.94
N VAL A 23 11.01 -21.37 -11.41
CA VAL A 23 10.09 -22.43 -11.87
C VAL A 23 9.42 -22.08 -13.19
N ASP A 24 8.99 -20.83 -13.36
CA ASP A 24 8.36 -20.31 -14.58
C ASP A 24 9.02 -18.98 -15.00
N PRO A 25 10.09 -19.06 -15.81
CA PRO A 25 10.86 -17.88 -16.23
C PRO A 25 10.06 -16.90 -17.10
N VAL A 26 9.01 -17.39 -17.76
CA VAL A 26 8.39 -16.71 -18.90
C VAL A 26 7.35 -15.69 -18.47
N TRP A 27 6.92 -15.71 -17.20
CA TRP A 27 5.83 -14.83 -16.73
C TRP A 27 6.18 -13.99 -15.49
N PRO A 28 6.97 -12.91 -15.64
CA PRO A 28 7.34 -12.03 -14.52
C PRO A 28 6.17 -11.48 -13.71
N ALA A 29 5.06 -11.14 -14.37
CA ALA A 29 3.87 -10.63 -13.69
C ALA A 29 3.28 -11.63 -12.69
N ALA A 30 3.25 -12.93 -13.01
CA ALA A 30 2.72 -13.93 -12.08
C ALA A 30 3.60 -14.13 -10.85
N ALA A 31 4.92 -14.23 -11.03
CA ALA A 31 5.85 -14.34 -9.91
C ALA A 31 5.76 -13.12 -8.98
N ILE A 32 5.74 -11.91 -9.56
CA ILE A 32 5.58 -10.65 -8.82
C ILE A 32 4.21 -10.59 -8.12
N GLY A 33 3.14 -11.01 -8.79
CA GLY A 33 1.80 -11.03 -8.23
C GLY A 33 1.68 -11.99 -7.05
N ALA A 34 2.18 -13.21 -7.20
CA ALA A 34 2.16 -14.23 -6.16
C ALA A 34 2.94 -13.80 -4.92
N GLY A 35 4.16 -13.26 -5.08
CA GLY A 35 4.96 -12.73 -3.96
C GLY A 35 4.25 -11.59 -3.22
N ALA A 36 3.58 -10.70 -3.96
CA ALA A 36 2.79 -9.62 -3.38
C ALA A 36 1.55 -10.13 -2.62
N LEU A 37 0.82 -11.09 -3.19
CA LEU A 37 -0.35 -11.70 -2.56
C LEU A 37 0.03 -12.44 -1.28
N VAL A 38 1.14 -13.19 -1.28
CA VAL A 38 1.66 -13.84 -0.07
C VAL A 38 2.02 -12.81 0.99
N SER A 39 2.70 -11.72 0.63
CA SER A 39 3.02 -10.64 1.56
C SER A 39 1.77 -10.00 2.15
N ALA A 40 0.79 -9.66 1.32
CA ALA A 40 -0.48 -9.11 1.77
C ALA A 40 -1.24 -10.10 2.68
N GLY A 41 -1.29 -11.37 2.29
CA GLY A 41 -1.94 -12.46 3.02
C GLY A 41 -1.36 -12.68 4.41
N ILE A 42 -0.02 -12.68 4.56
CA ILE A 42 0.64 -12.79 5.87
C ILE A 42 0.25 -11.62 6.78
N LEU A 43 0.20 -10.40 6.25
CA LEU A 43 -0.26 -9.25 7.04
C LEU A 43 -1.75 -9.35 7.39
N LEU A 44 -2.59 -9.81 6.46
CA LEU A 44 -4.03 -10.00 6.70
C LEU A 44 -4.28 -11.04 7.79
N ALA A 45 -3.62 -12.20 7.71
CA ALA A 45 -3.78 -13.31 8.66
C ALA A 45 -3.26 -13.00 10.08
N ARG A 46 -2.35 -12.04 10.22
CA ARG A 46 -1.80 -11.69 11.55
C ARG A 46 -2.86 -11.09 12.47
N PRO A 47 -3.05 -11.63 13.69
CA PRO A 47 -3.99 -11.09 14.65
C PRO A 47 -3.44 -9.82 15.32
N GLY A 48 -4.31 -8.81 15.45
CA GLY A 48 -4.06 -7.60 16.24
C GLY A 48 -2.99 -6.64 15.70
N GLY A 49 -2.93 -5.45 16.32
CA GLY A 49 -1.91 -4.44 16.07
C GLY A 49 -2.11 -3.55 14.83
N ARG A 50 -1.24 -2.53 14.72
CA ARG A 50 -1.18 -1.64 13.56
C ARG A 50 -0.38 -2.34 12.45
N LYS A 51 -1.04 -2.56 11.32
CA LYS A 51 -0.45 -3.22 10.14
C LYS A 51 0.01 -2.13 9.17
N HIS A 52 1.25 -2.25 8.69
CA HIS A 52 1.90 -1.27 7.83
C HIS A 52 2.01 -1.82 6.42
N TYR A 53 0.87 -1.94 5.73
CA TYR A 53 0.80 -2.58 4.42
C TYR A 53 1.60 -1.81 3.37
N ALA A 54 1.55 -0.47 3.34
CA ALA A 54 2.30 0.32 2.35
C ALA A 54 3.82 0.12 2.50
N LEU A 55 4.32 0.12 3.74
CA LEU A 55 5.73 -0.16 4.05
C LEU A 55 6.15 -1.56 3.61
N ALA A 56 5.30 -2.57 3.80
CA ALA A 56 5.57 -3.92 3.32
C ALA A 56 5.55 -4.00 1.79
N GLY A 57 4.60 -3.32 1.13
CA GLY A 57 4.54 -3.23 -0.33
C GLY A 57 5.78 -2.54 -0.92
N ILE A 58 6.23 -1.43 -0.33
CA ILE A 58 7.46 -0.72 -0.72
C ILE A 58 8.69 -1.60 -0.48
N GLY A 59 8.78 -2.24 0.69
CA GLY A 59 9.88 -3.15 1.00
C GLY A 59 9.92 -4.34 0.04
N TYR A 60 8.75 -4.84 -0.36
CA TYR A 60 8.61 -5.90 -1.34
C TYR A 60 9.09 -5.45 -2.73
N THR A 61 8.61 -4.32 -3.24
CA THR A 61 8.97 -3.86 -4.59
C THR A 61 10.44 -3.48 -4.69
N LEU A 62 10.97 -2.69 -3.75
CA LEU A 62 12.38 -2.31 -3.74
C LEU A 62 13.30 -3.48 -3.42
N GLY A 63 12.91 -4.36 -2.50
CA GLY A 63 13.69 -5.54 -2.16
C GLY A 63 13.76 -6.54 -3.31
N LEU A 64 12.64 -6.74 -4.03
CA LEU A 64 12.63 -7.58 -5.23
C LEU A 64 13.46 -6.96 -6.37
N ALA A 65 13.35 -5.65 -6.58
CA ALA A 65 14.21 -4.94 -7.53
C ALA A 65 15.70 -5.13 -7.21
N ALA A 66 16.09 -4.98 -5.93
CA ALA A 66 17.46 -5.21 -5.50
C ALA A 66 17.89 -6.67 -5.71
N ALA A 67 17.01 -7.64 -5.41
CA ALA A 67 17.30 -9.05 -5.64
C ALA A 67 17.54 -9.36 -7.13
N ILE A 68 16.72 -8.81 -8.02
CA ILE A 68 16.88 -8.93 -9.48
C ILE A 68 18.22 -8.31 -9.92
N ALA A 69 18.52 -7.09 -9.47
CA ALA A 69 19.70 -6.35 -9.89
C ALA A 69 21.03 -6.95 -9.37
N LEU A 70 21.02 -7.61 -8.21
CA LEU A 70 22.25 -8.02 -7.52
C LEU A 70 22.55 -9.52 -7.58
N SER A 71 21.55 -10.40 -7.74
CA SER A 71 21.78 -11.85 -7.61
C SER A 71 22.25 -12.53 -8.89
N GLY A 72 21.91 -11.99 -10.07
CA GLY A 72 22.15 -12.67 -11.35
C GLY A 72 21.38 -13.99 -11.53
N TRP A 73 20.54 -14.39 -10.56
CA TRP A 73 19.76 -15.64 -10.60
C TRP A 73 18.43 -15.49 -11.31
N PHE A 74 17.96 -14.25 -11.49
CA PHE A 74 16.71 -14.00 -12.18
C PHE A 74 16.89 -14.14 -13.70
N PRO A 75 15.88 -14.69 -14.40
CA PRO A 75 15.86 -14.69 -15.85
C PRO A 75 16.02 -13.29 -16.44
N ALA A 76 16.59 -13.19 -17.64
CA ALA A 76 16.94 -11.91 -18.28
C ALA A 76 15.73 -10.99 -18.49
N GLU A 77 14.55 -11.58 -18.66
CA GLU A 77 13.25 -10.92 -18.81
C GLU A 77 12.91 -10.01 -17.62
N TYR A 78 13.41 -10.33 -16.43
CA TYR A 78 13.20 -9.51 -15.23
C TYR A 78 14.06 -8.24 -15.23
N GLY A 79 15.18 -8.22 -15.95
CA GLY A 79 16.13 -7.09 -15.98
C GLY A 79 15.65 -5.87 -16.74
N GLY A 80 14.60 -5.99 -17.56
CA GLY A 80 14.02 -4.89 -18.34
C GLY A 80 12.86 -4.18 -17.63
N SER A 81 11.70 -4.19 -18.27
CA SER A 81 10.47 -3.53 -17.78
C SER A 81 10.07 -3.87 -16.34
N PRO A 82 10.16 -5.13 -15.87
CA PRO A 82 9.82 -5.47 -14.48
C PRO A 82 10.71 -4.77 -13.46
N LEU A 83 12.04 -4.83 -13.61
CA LEU A 83 12.99 -4.16 -12.72
C LEU A 83 12.73 -2.66 -12.65
N VAL A 84 12.62 -2.01 -13.82
CA VAL A 84 12.36 -0.56 -13.90
C VAL A 84 11.05 -0.20 -13.19
N SER A 85 10.00 -0.97 -13.43
CA SER A 85 8.68 -0.74 -12.81
C SER A 85 8.72 -0.90 -11.29
N LEU A 86 9.40 -1.94 -10.78
CA LEU A 86 9.57 -2.17 -9.35
C LEU A 86 10.33 -1.03 -8.67
N VAL A 87 11.40 -0.54 -9.31
CA VAL A 87 12.18 0.60 -8.81
C VAL A 87 11.34 1.88 -8.81
N LEU A 88 10.72 2.22 -9.94
CA LEU A 88 9.93 3.46 -10.06
C LEU A 88 8.80 3.51 -9.05
N PHE A 89 7.98 2.46 -8.96
CA PHE A 89 6.88 2.42 -8.00
C PHE A 89 7.36 2.28 -6.56
N GLY A 90 8.43 1.53 -6.30
CA GLY A 90 9.03 1.44 -4.96
C GLY A 90 9.54 2.80 -4.44
N LEU A 91 10.23 3.56 -5.29
CA LEU A 91 10.69 4.91 -4.96
C LEU A 91 9.52 5.89 -4.80
N PHE A 92 8.54 5.82 -5.69
CA PHE A 92 7.34 6.65 -5.58
C PHE A 92 6.55 6.36 -4.30
N GLY A 93 6.36 5.09 -3.94
CA GLY A 93 5.74 4.69 -2.67
C GLY A 93 6.54 5.18 -1.47
N THR A 94 7.87 5.08 -1.51
CA THR A 94 8.77 5.63 -0.48
C THR A 94 8.56 7.14 -0.31
N PHE A 95 8.49 7.87 -1.41
CA PHE A 95 8.22 9.31 -1.41
C PHE A 95 6.86 9.65 -0.77
N LEU A 96 5.79 8.93 -1.13
CA LEU A 96 4.47 9.14 -0.54
C LEU A 96 4.45 8.88 0.98
N VAL A 97 5.11 7.81 1.43
CA VAL A 97 5.23 7.51 2.86
C VAL A 97 6.09 8.55 3.57
N ALA A 98 7.17 9.03 2.95
CA ALA A 98 8.00 10.10 3.51
C ALA A 98 7.21 11.40 3.68
N LEU A 99 6.39 11.79 2.70
CA LEU A 99 5.48 12.93 2.80
C LEU A 99 4.47 12.78 3.94
N LYS A 100 3.85 11.60 4.07
CA LYS A 100 2.94 11.28 5.19
C LYS A 100 3.62 11.41 6.55
N VAL A 101 4.85 10.89 6.68
CA VAL A 101 5.61 10.99 7.94
C VAL A 101 6.01 12.45 8.23
N ALA A 102 6.47 13.18 7.21
CA ALA A 102 6.87 14.58 7.34
C ALA A 102 5.69 15.47 7.76
N GLY A 103 4.55 15.37 7.07
CA GLY A 103 3.37 16.15 7.45
C GLY A 103 2.81 15.74 8.81
N GLY A 104 2.93 14.47 9.21
CA GLY A 104 2.54 14.02 10.55
C GLY A 104 3.39 14.67 11.64
N ARG A 105 4.69 14.87 11.40
CA ARG A 105 5.56 15.62 12.33
C ARG A 105 5.14 17.09 12.43
N VAL A 106 4.78 17.72 11.31
CA VAL A 106 4.31 19.10 11.28
C VAL A 106 2.99 19.24 12.04
N VAL A 107 1.99 18.41 11.75
CA VAL A 107 0.70 18.45 12.45
C VAL A 107 0.86 18.22 13.94
N ARG A 108 1.70 17.27 14.35
CA ARG A 108 1.98 17.05 15.77
C ARG A 108 2.63 18.26 16.43
N ALA A 109 3.56 18.92 15.74
CA ALA A 109 4.22 20.12 16.25
C ALA A 109 3.22 21.28 16.41
N VAL A 110 2.28 21.43 15.47
CA VAL A 110 1.21 22.45 15.54
C VAL A 110 0.19 22.10 16.62
N ALA A 111 -0.33 20.87 16.65
CA ALA A 111 -1.36 20.45 17.59
C ALA A 111 -0.92 20.57 19.06
N ARG A 112 0.36 20.30 19.36
CA ARG A 112 0.94 20.54 20.70
C ARG A 112 0.80 21.98 21.19
N ARG A 113 0.61 22.95 20.30
CA ARG A 113 0.39 24.36 20.67
C ARG A 113 -1.08 24.71 20.90
N TYR A 114 -2.03 23.92 20.38
CA TYR A 114 -3.44 24.31 20.28
C TYR A 114 -4.46 23.30 20.81
N GLY A 115 -4.07 22.08 21.22
CA GLY A 115 -5.04 21.13 21.77
C GLY A 115 -4.54 19.67 21.88
N ASP A 116 -5.49 18.73 21.79
CA ASP A 116 -5.26 17.29 21.91
C ASP A 116 -4.47 16.75 20.70
N ALA A 117 -3.17 16.58 20.92
CA ALA A 117 -2.23 16.09 19.92
C ALA A 117 -2.51 14.65 19.48
N GLU A 118 -3.15 13.81 20.31
CA GLU A 118 -3.45 12.42 19.97
C GLU A 118 -4.63 12.32 19.00
N TYR A 119 -5.68 13.11 19.25
CA TYR A 119 -6.81 13.22 18.34
C TYR A 119 -6.38 13.78 16.98
N ALA A 120 -5.64 14.90 16.97
CA ALA A 120 -5.16 15.54 15.75
C ALA A 120 -4.26 14.60 14.91
N GLN A 121 -3.39 13.83 15.56
CA GLN A 121 -2.55 12.85 14.88
C GLN A 121 -3.38 11.72 14.25
N THR A 122 -4.41 11.24 14.94
CA THR A 122 -5.26 10.16 14.45
C THR A 122 -6.04 10.60 13.20
N VAL A 123 -6.61 11.80 13.23
CA VAL A 123 -7.30 12.40 12.07
C VAL A 123 -6.32 12.60 10.91
N TYR A 124 -5.15 13.16 11.17
CA TYR A 124 -4.13 13.35 10.13
C TYR A 124 -3.68 12.02 9.51
N ASP A 125 -3.40 11.00 10.32
CA ASP A 125 -2.96 9.70 9.83
C ASP A 125 -4.00 9.08 8.87
N ALA A 126 -5.29 9.27 9.16
CA ALA A 126 -6.39 8.81 8.31
C ALA A 126 -6.46 9.61 7.00
N VAL A 127 -6.51 10.95 7.08
CA VAL A 127 -6.57 11.83 5.90
C VAL A 127 -5.35 11.64 5.00
N ALA A 128 -4.15 11.59 5.58
CA ALA A 128 -2.92 11.37 4.82
C ALA A 128 -2.90 9.99 4.17
N SER A 129 -3.44 8.95 4.81
CA SER A 129 -3.56 7.63 4.18
C SER A 129 -4.47 7.67 2.95
N VAL A 130 -5.62 8.33 3.05
CA VAL A 130 -6.54 8.51 1.92
C VAL A 130 -5.91 9.35 0.82
N ALA A 131 -5.23 10.45 1.17
CA ALA A 131 -4.54 11.30 0.22
C ALA A 131 -3.42 10.55 -0.54
N THR A 132 -2.64 9.72 0.15
CA THR A 132 -1.61 8.89 -0.51
C THR A 132 -2.24 7.88 -1.47
N LEU A 133 -3.39 7.29 -1.12
CA LEU A 133 -4.11 6.39 -2.00
C LEU A 133 -4.66 7.12 -3.24
N ILE A 134 -5.24 8.31 -3.06
CA ILE A 134 -5.72 9.15 -4.17
C ILE A 134 -4.56 9.53 -5.10
N GLY A 135 -3.42 9.96 -4.55
CA GLY A 135 -2.25 10.31 -5.36
C GLY A 135 -1.72 9.13 -6.17
N LEU A 136 -1.69 7.93 -5.57
CA LEU A 136 -1.30 6.71 -6.28
C LEU A 136 -2.33 6.33 -7.35
N ALA A 137 -3.62 6.34 -7.02
CA ALA A 137 -4.70 6.05 -7.97
C ALA A 137 -4.70 7.03 -9.15
N TRP A 138 -4.54 8.33 -8.89
CA TRP A 138 -4.40 9.37 -9.91
C TRP A 138 -3.23 9.09 -10.85
N THR A 139 -2.09 8.71 -10.29
CA THR A 139 -0.89 8.37 -11.08
C THR A 139 -1.16 7.16 -11.98
N LEU A 140 -1.78 6.10 -11.44
CA LEU A 140 -2.15 4.90 -12.22
C LEU A 140 -3.16 5.22 -13.31
N LEU A 141 -4.20 6.00 -13.00
CA LEU A 141 -5.20 6.43 -13.99
C LEU A 141 -4.60 7.31 -15.08
N THR A 142 -3.66 8.20 -14.74
CA THR A 142 -2.95 9.04 -15.72
C THR A 142 -2.11 8.18 -16.65
N ILE A 143 -1.41 7.17 -16.12
CA ILE A 143 -0.62 6.23 -16.92
C ILE A 143 -1.56 5.40 -17.80
N GLN A 144 -2.66 4.88 -17.24
CA GLN A 144 -3.66 4.10 -17.96
C GLN A 144 -4.35 4.93 -19.06
N GLU A 145 -4.67 6.19 -18.80
CA GLU A 145 -5.26 7.08 -19.80
C GLU A 145 -4.28 7.34 -20.94
N LYS A 146 -3.00 7.59 -20.65
CA LYS A 146 -1.96 7.70 -21.69
C LYS A 146 -1.85 6.39 -22.46
N ALA A 147 -1.80 5.26 -21.77
CA ALA A 147 -1.77 3.93 -22.39
C ALA A 147 -2.99 3.70 -23.29
N ALA A 148 -4.19 4.08 -22.85
CA ALA A 148 -5.42 3.94 -23.62
C ALA A 148 -5.44 4.86 -24.84
N ARG A 149 -4.95 6.10 -24.71
CA ARG A 149 -4.86 7.06 -25.82
C ARG A 149 -3.84 6.65 -26.88
N TYR A 150 -2.71 6.07 -26.47
CA TYR A 150 -1.63 5.70 -27.39
C TYR A 150 -1.67 4.22 -27.84
N GLY A 151 -2.33 3.35 -27.08
CA GLY A 151 -2.39 1.90 -27.32
C GLY A 151 -3.81 1.30 -27.38
N GLY A 152 -4.87 2.09 -27.17
CA GLY A 152 -6.26 1.67 -27.36
C GLY A 152 -6.86 0.77 -26.28
N ILE A 153 -6.21 0.61 -25.12
CA ILE A 153 -6.60 -0.37 -24.10
C ILE A 153 -6.78 0.27 -22.71
N GLY A 154 -7.91 0.01 -22.06
CA GLY A 154 -8.14 0.33 -20.65
C GLY A 154 -8.23 -0.94 -19.81
N LEU A 155 -7.27 -1.19 -18.91
CA LEU A 155 -7.24 -2.40 -18.09
C LEU A 155 -6.74 -2.13 -16.66
N GLY A 156 -7.32 -2.84 -15.70
CA GLY A 156 -6.81 -2.96 -14.33
C GLY A 156 -5.75 -4.05 -14.18
N ALA A 157 -5.34 -4.37 -12.94
CA ALA A 157 -4.29 -5.36 -12.63
C ALA A 157 -4.53 -6.74 -13.29
N VAL A 158 -5.77 -7.25 -13.24
CA VAL A 158 -6.14 -8.54 -13.83
C VAL A 158 -6.06 -8.50 -15.36
N GLY A 159 -6.52 -7.38 -15.96
CA GLY A 159 -6.46 -7.21 -17.40
C GLY A 159 -5.03 -7.08 -17.91
N THR A 160 -4.19 -6.34 -17.20
CA THR A 160 -2.76 -6.20 -17.53
C THR A 160 -2.02 -7.53 -17.35
N ALA A 161 -2.28 -8.28 -16.27
CA ALA A 161 -1.72 -9.63 -16.12
C ALA A 161 -2.12 -10.56 -17.28
N ALA A 162 -3.38 -10.52 -17.72
CA ALA A 162 -3.85 -11.31 -18.85
C ALA A 162 -3.17 -10.92 -20.16
N LEU A 163 -3.03 -9.62 -20.46
CA LEU A 163 -2.30 -9.17 -21.65
C LEU A 163 -0.85 -9.61 -21.65
N ASN A 164 -0.17 -9.51 -20.51
CA ASN A 164 1.21 -9.95 -20.38
C ASN A 164 1.32 -11.47 -20.60
N TYR A 165 0.38 -12.26 -20.08
CA TYR A 165 0.32 -13.71 -20.34
C TYR A 165 0.16 -14.05 -21.83
N TYR A 166 -0.62 -13.25 -22.58
CA TYR A 166 -0.76 -13.41 -24.03
C TYR A 166 0.39 -12.81 -24.84
N GLY A 167 1.47 -12.35 -24.21
CA GLY A 167 2.63 -11.75 -24.88
C GLY A 167 2.33 -10.41 -25.55
N VAL A 168 1.27 -9.72 -25.13
CA VAL A 168 0.92 -8.40 -25.65
C VAL A 168 1.76 -7.36 -24.91
N GLU A 169 2.79 -6.87 -25.59
CA GLU A 169 3.69 -5.84 -25.06
C GLU A 169 3.38 -4.48 -25.69
N TYR A 170 3.24 -3.45 -24.85
CA TYR A 170 3.11 -2.08 -25.30
C TYR A 170 4.27 -1.26 -24.77
N ALA A 171 5.31 -1.11 -25.58
CA ALA A 171 6.45 -0.26 -25.25
C ALA A 171 6.01 1.21 -25.29
N VAL A 172 6.10 1.91 -24.16
CA VAL A 172 5.98 3.36 -24.12
C VAL A 172 7.34 3.97 -23.85
N VAL A 173 7.66 4.98 -24.65
CA VAL A 173 8.86 5.79 -24.47
C VAL A 173 8.66 6.65 -23.23
N VAL A 174 9.37 6.29 -22.17
CA VAL A 174 9.48 7.11 -20.98
C VAL A 174 10.60 8.11 -21.25
N TRP A 175 10.30 9.40 -21.26
CA TRP A 175 11.23 10.45 -21.74
C TRP A 175 12.61 10.48 -21.06
N PHE A 176 12.77 9.85 -19.90
CA PHE A 176 14.02 9.75 -19.15
C PHE A 176 14.69 8.37 -19.23
N LEU A 177 14.12 7.43 -20.00
CA LEU A 177 14.69 6.12 -20.26
C LEU A 177 14.98 5.99 -21.75
N ASP A 178 16.21 5.60 -22.08
CA ASP A 178 16.63 5.35 -23.46
C ASP A 178 15.97 4.09 -24.07
N SER A 179 15.35 3.27 -23.22
CA SER A 179 14.60 2.07 -23.62
C SER A 179 13.10 2.23 -23.32
N GLY A 180 12.27 1.73 -24.23
CA GLY A 180 10.82 1.61 -23.98
C GLY A 180 10.54 0.71 -22.78
N VAL A 181 9.55 1.08 -21.98
CA VAL A 181 9.06 0.24 -20.86
C VAL A 181 7.72 -0.35 -21.26
N ASP A 182 7.55 -1.66 -21.03
CA ASP A 182 6.26 -2.31 -21.22
C ASP A 182 5.24 -1.78 -20.20
N VAL A 183 4.25 -1.05 -20.72
CA VAL A 183 3.19 -0.44 -19.93
C VAL A 183 2.36 -1.46 -19.19
N VAL A 184 2.21 -2.66 -19.74
CA VAL A 184 1.40 -3.72 -19.13
C VAL A 184 2.03 -4.14 -17.80
N VAL A 185 3.32 -4.47 -17.81
CA VAL A 185 4.10 -4.77 -16.60
C VAL A 185 4.14 -3.58 -15.65
N LEU A 186 4.32 -2.36 -16.18
CA LEU A 186 4.36 -1.15 -15.38
C LEU A 186 3.06 -0.92 -14.62
N LEU A 187 1.91 -0.98 -15.29
CA LEU A 187 0.60 -0.86 -14.67
C LEU A 187 0.36 -2.00 -13.67
N PHE A 188 0.72 -3.23 -14.01
CA PHE A 188 0.58 -4.38 -13.11
C PHE A 188 1.33 -4.18 -11.79
N VAL A 189 2.61 -3.79 -11.83
CA VAL A 189 3.41 -3.49 -10.64
C VAL A 189 2.82 -2.32 -9.87
N GLY A 190 2.37 -1.29 -10.58
CA GLY A 190 1.72 -0.12 -10.00
C GLY A 190 0.44 -0.47 -9.23
N PHE A 191 -0.43 -1.30 -9.82
CA PHE A 191 -1.63 -1.80 -9.14
C PHE A 191 -1.30 -2.73 -7.97
N THR A 192 -0.25 -3.54 -8.09
CA THR A 192 0.23 -4.39 -7.01
C THR A 192 0.64 -3.56 -5.80
N LEU A 193 1.38 -2.47 -5.99
CA LEU A 193 1.67 -1.51 -4.91
C LEU A 193 0.38 -0.82 -4.44
N GLY A 194 -0.51 -0.45 -5.37
CA GLY A 194 -1.84 0.09 -5.10
C GLY A 194 -2.63 -0.74 -4.08
N LEU A 195 -2.64 -2.06 -4.24
CA LEU A 195 -3.29 -2.99 -3.32
C LEU A 195 -2.81 -2.80 -1.88
N PHE A 196 -1.50 -2.68 -1.65
CA PHE A 196 -0.97 -2.46 -0.29
C PHE A 196 -1.42 -1.13 0.31
N HIS A 197 -1.50 -0.07 -0.50
CA HIS A 197 -2.02 1.23 -0.04
C HIS A 197 -3.52 1.18 0.25
N VAL A 198 -4.30 0.44 -0.55
CA VAL A 198 -5.73 0.19 -0.28
C VAL A 198 -5.88 -0.55 1.04
N LEU A 199 -5.13 -1.63 1.26
CA LEU A 199 -5.17 -2.41 2.50
C LEU A 199 -4.76 -1.56 3.72
N GLU A 200 -3.75 -0.68 3.59
CA GLU A 200 -3.39 0.24 4.67
C GLU A 200 -4.50 1.24 4.98
N SER A 201 -5.12 1.80 3.94
CA SER A 201 -6.24 2.73 4.08
C SER A 201 -7.42 2.08 4.78
N LEU A 202 -7.85 0.91 4.30
CA LEU A 202 -8.95 0.13 4.90
C LEU A 202 -8.67 -0.22 6.37
N HIS A 203 -7.45 -0.71 6.66
CA HIS A 203 -7.06 -1.08 8.03
C HIS A 203 -7.03 0.14 8.97
N THR A 204 -6.49 1.27 8.50
CA THR A 204 -6.39 2.49 9.30
C THR A 204 -7.78 3.07 9.57
N THR A 205 -8.64 3.13 8.56
CA THR A 205 -10.03 3.56 8.69
C THR A 205 -10.81 2.66 9.63
N TRP A 206 -10.67 1.33 9.51
CA TRP A 206 -11.31 0.37 10.41
C TRP A 206 -10.91 0.59 11.87
N ILE A 207 -9.62 0.78 12.15
CA ILE A 207 -9.14 1.07 13.51
C ILE A 207 -9.71 2.39 14.03
N ALA A 208 -9.73 3.43 13.20
CA ALA A 208 -10.29 4.73 13.57
C ALA A 208 -11.78 4.60 13.92
N THR A 209 -12.57 3.94 13.07
CA THR A 209 -13.99 3.69 13.32
C THR A 209 -14.21 2.90 14.60
N LYS A 210 -13.44 1.83 14.83
CA LYS A 210 -13.54 1.03 16.06
C LYS A 210 -13.25 1.85 17.32
N LYS A 211 -12.21 2.70 17.29
CA LYS A 211 -11.88 3.60 18.40
C LYS A 211 -12.98 4.62 18.68
N THR A 212 -13.54 5.22 17.62
CA THR A 212 -14.65 6.17 17.74
C THR A 212 -15.89 5.50 18.33
N ALA A 213 -16.23 4.29 17.86
CA ALA A 213 -17.36 3.53 18.37
C ALA A 213 -17.19 3.15 19.85
N SER A 214 -15.99 2.70 20.27
CA SER A 214 -15.73 2.39 21.68
C SER A 214 -15.80 3.63 22.59
N ALA A 215 -15.31 4.78 22.11
CA ALA A 215 -15.41 6.04 22.85
C ALA A 215 -16.85 6.57 22.93
N GLY A 216 -17.67 6.33 21.90
CA GLY A 216 -19.10 6.63 21.93
C GLY A 216 -19.84 5.75 22.94
N ALA A 217 -19.54 4.44 22.97
CA ALA A 217 -20.14 3.50 23.91
C ALA A 217 -19.80 3.83 25.37
N SER A 218 -18.52 4.14 25.68
CA SER A 218 -18.13 4.51 27.04
C SER A 218 -18.79 5.80 27.51
N LYS A 219 -18.92 6.80 26.63
CA LYS A 219 -19.65 8.05 26.95
C LYS A 219 -21.14 7.82 27.16
N ALA A 220 -21.75 6.89 26.42
CA ALA A 220 -23.14 6.52 26.61
C ALA A 220 -23.34 5.81 27.95
N GLU A 221 -22.45 4.89 28.34
CA GLU A 221 -22.47 4.25 29.66
C GLU A 221 -22.29 5.28 30.79
N GLU A 222 -21.33 6.21 30.67
CA GLU A 222 -21.13 7.28 31.64
C GLU A 222 -22.37 8.18 31.77
N ALA A 223 -23.02 8.53 30.65
CA ALA A 223 -24.24 9.32 30.66
C ALA A 223 -25.41 8.56 31.31
N HIS A 224 -25.56 7.27 31.01
CA HIS A 224 -26.56 6.41 31.64
C HIS A 224 -26.34 6.28 33.16
N ALA A 225 -25.08 6.12 33.60
CA ALA A 225 -24.73 6.06 35.01
C ALA A 225 -25.10 7.36 35.75
N ARG A 226 -24.78 8.53 35.16
CA ARG A 226 -25.15 9.84 35.73
C ARG A 226 -26.66 10.06 35.82
N VAL A 227 -27.43 9.59 34.82
CA VAL A 227 -28.89 9.68 34.82
C VAL A 227 -29.50 8.75 35.87
N ALA A 228 -28.92 7.57 36.09
CA ALA A 228 -29.35 6.65 37.13
C ALA A 228 -29.08 7.20 38.54
N GLU A 229 -27.90 7.78 38.76
CA GLU A 229 -27.51 8.45 40.01
C GLU A 229 -28.46 9.63 40.33
N ALA A 230 -28.72 10.50 39.36
CA ALA A 230 -29.65 11.63 39.52
C ALA A 230 -31.13 11.22 39.75
N ARG A 231 -31.49 9.96 39.47
CA ARG A 231 -32.83 9.41 39.77
C ARG A 231 -32.90 8.70 41.12
N GLY A 232 -31.77 8.29 41.70
CA GLY A 232 -31.69 7.62 42.99
C GLY A 232 -31.71 8.55 44.19
N GLU A 233 -31.38 9.84 44.02
CA GLU A 233 -31.40 10.86 45.09
C GLU A 233 -32.81 11.43 45.40
N GLY A 234 -33.88 10.88 44.83
CA GLY A 234 -35.24 11.41 44.98
C GLY A 234 -36.21 10.63 45.89
N ASP A 235 -35.77 9.52 46.51
CA ASP A 235 -36.65 8.60 47.25
C ASP A 235 -36.40 8.57 48.78
N GLU A 236 -35.63 9.53 49.32
CA GLU A 236 -35.55 9.77 50.77
C GLU A 236 -36.29 11.07 51.12
N ASP A 237 -37.62 10.99 51.30
CA ASP A 237 -38.42 11.88 52.18
C ASP A 237 -39.79 11.26 52.48
#